data_AF-A0A4D9E727-F1
#
_entry.id   AF-A0A4D9E727-F1
#
_cell.length_a   1.000
_cell.length_b   1.000
_cell.length_c   1.000
_cell.angle_alpha   90.00
_cell.angle_beta   90.00
_cell.angle_gamma   90.00
#
_symmetry.space_group_name_H-M   'P 1'
#
loop_
_entity.id
_entity.type
_entity.pdbx_description
1 polymer ?
#
loop_
_entity_poly.entity_id
_entity_poly.type
_entity_poly.pdbx_seq_one_letter_code
_entity_poly.pdbx_strand_id
1 'polypeptide(L)'
;MNPCPVYERKSQTVFLFFICVRKHVTEQWQIWTGQNAARLCYVRSRDAGQTWSSLTDLTEQVIGEELKDWATFAVGPGHGVQLSSGRLVIPAYAFHITARCCRLPLPCWTVPQSLVFYSDNGGQRWHKGELIEGMKTGECQVAEVACQACDPVLYCNARTPCRCRAAALSTDQGLTFESPSSCKQLCEPPHGCQGSVVSFTPTTGLLEADGAEEPDTPAHEMTCLLNGENAPSAIRRSTVSWLLYSHPMDKRKRVDLGIYLNRSPLNEANWEHPWLLYEGPCSYSDLAVLQEAPAPLLFGCLFECGVNRACEEIAFQLFPFEDLQKDRVSCCSLEKQLKPKLKFN
;
A
#
# COMPACT_ATOMS: atom_id res chain seq x y z
N MET A 1 12.30 -9.97 9.96
CA MET A 1 12.40 -8.78 9.09
C MET A 1 11.03 -8.47 8.51
N ASN A 2 10.86 -7.31 7.88
CA ASN A 2 9.62 -6.84 7.26
C ASN A 2 8.41 -6.87 8.22
N PRO A 3 8.40 -6.04 9.29
CA PRO A 3 7.23 -5.93 10.15
C PRO A 3 6.03 -5.43 9.35
N CYS A 4 4.88 -6.08 9.53
CA CYS A 4 3.62 -5.73 8.90
C CYS A 4 2.45 -5.81 9.90
N PRO A 5 2.16 -4.72 10.64
CA PRO A 5 1.08 -4.71 11.61
C PRO A 5 -0.30 -4.58 10.95
N VAL A 6 -1.32 -5.21 11.53
CA VAL A 6 -2.74 -4.96 11.24
C VAL A 6 -3.53 -4.95 12.54
N TYR A 7 -4.49 -4.03 12.64
CA TYR A 7 -5.38 -3.91 13.80
C TYR A 7 -6.76 -4.50 13.50
N GLU A 8 -7.15 -5.53 14.25
CA GLU A 8 -8.49 -6.11 14.19
C GLU A 8 -9.40 -5.38 15.18
N ARG A 9 -10.28 -4.53 14.64
CA ARG A 9 -11.07 -3.56 15.42
C ARG A 9 -12.04 -4.20 16.41
N LYS A 10 -12.63 -5.36 16.09
CA LYS A 10 -13.69 -5.95 16.92
C LYS A 10 -13.16 -6.53 18.23
N SER A 11 -12.02 -7.22 18.16
CA SER A 11 -11.35 -7.83 19.31
C SER A 11 -10.24 -6.95 19.89
N GLN A 12 -9.99 -5.78 19.28
CA GLN A 12 -8.90 -4.87 19.64
C GLN A 12 -7.53 -5.57 19.65
N THR A 13 -7.34 -6.52 18.72
CA THR A 13 -6.09 -7.28 18.62
C THR A 13 -5.18 -6.65 17.58
N VAL A 14 -3.94 -6.38 17.96
CA VAL A 14 -2.87 -6.03 17.00
C VAL A 14 -2.17 -7.32 16.59
N PHE A 15 -2.17 -7.64 15.31
CA PHE A 15 -1.30 -8.67 14.75
C PHE A 15 -0.07 -8.00 14.16
N LEU A 16 1.13 -8.51 14.46
CA LEU A 16 2.38 -8.07 13.84
C LEU A 16 2.94 -9.23 13.02
N PHE A 17 2.77 -9.17 11.71
CA PHE A 17 3.37 -10.11 10.76
C PHE A 17 4.83 -9.78 10.50
N PHE A 18 5.64 -10.78 10.22
CA PHE A 18 7.04 -10.63 9.83
C PHE A 18 7.56 -11.90 9.18
N ILE A 19 8.72 -11.77 8.53
CA ILE A 19 9.43 -12.90 7.92
C ILE A 19 10.61 -13.31 8.80
N CYS A 20 10.67 -14.61 9.09
CA CYS A 20 11.85 -15.25 9.65
C CYS A 20 12.62 -15.96 8.53
N VAL A 21 13.91 -15.64 8.37
CA VAL A 21 14.78 -16.35 7.43
C VAL A 21 15.86 -17.07 8.22
N ARG A 22 16.20 -18.30 7.81
CA ARG A 22 17.30 -19.05 8.41
C ARG A 22 18.59 -18.24 8.38
N LYS A 23 19.29 -18.18 9.51
CA LYS A 23 20.57 -17.47 9.63
C LYS A 23 21.55 -17.91 8.53
N HIS A 24 22.29 -16.96 7.97
CA HIS A 24 23.28 -17.16 6.89
C HIS A 24 22.71 -17.57 5.51
N VAL A 25 21.39 -17.64 5.36
CA VAL A 25 20.74 -17.82 4.04
C VAL A 25 20.36 -16.45 3.49
N THR A 26 20.92 -16.06 2.34
CA THR A 26 20.61 -14.79 1.68
C THR A 26 19.46 -14.94 0.68
N GLU A 27 18.73 -13.86 0.40
CA GLU A 27 17.73 -13.82 -0.68
C GLU A 27 18.34 -14.28 -2.01
N GLN A 28 19.53 -13.79 -2.35
CA GLN A 28 20.20 -14.17 -3.60
C GLN A 28 20.45 -15.68 -3.66
N TRP A 29 20.94 -16.29 -2.58
CA TRP A 29 21.15 -17.75 -2.55
C TRP A 29 19.84 -18.52 -2.76
N GLN A 30 18.75 -18.07 -2.13
CA GLN A 30 17.44 -18.69 -2.30
C GLN A 30 16.94 -18.59 -3.75
N ILE A 31 17.09 -17.42 -4.39
CA ILE A 31 16.73 -17.21 -5.80
C ILE A 31 17.54 -18.11 -6.74
N TRP A 32 18.84 -18.27 -6.51
CA TRP A 32 19.70 -19.08 -7.39
C TRP A 32 19.51 -20.59 -7.20
N THR A 33 19.26 -21.03 -5.97
CA THR A 33 19.11 -22.46 -5.67
C THR A 33 17.67 -22.94 -5.75
N GLY A 34 16.71 -22.03 -5.66
CA GLY A 34 15.30 -22.33 -5.48
C GLY A 34 14.99 -23.04 -4.15
N GLN A 35 15.87 -22.90 -3.15
CA GLN A 35 15.69 -23.47 -1.82
C GLN A 35 15.18 -22.40 -0.86
N ASN A 36 13.89 -22.45 -0.59
CA ASN A 36 13.22 -21.52 0.31
C ASN A 36 13.59 -21.75 1.78
N ALA A 37 13.90 -20.68 2.49
CA ALA A 37 14.20 -20.66 3.91
C ALA A 37 13.42 -19.57 4.67
N ALA A 38 12.45 -18.92 4.02
CA ALA A 38 11.58 -17.91 4.60
C ALA A 38 10.36 -18.54 5.28
N ARG A 39 9.97 -17.99 6.42
CA ARG A 39 8.80 -18.40 7.20
C ARG A 39 7.89 -17.20 7.45
N LEU A 40 6.59 -17.40 7.21
CA LEU A 40 5.52 -16.44 7.50
C LEU A 40 5.15 -16.55 8.97
N CYS A 41 5.47 -15.53 9.75
CA CYS A 41 5.21 -15.54 11.19
C CYS A 41 4.37 -14.34 11.61
N TYR A 42 3.65 -14.48 12.72
CA TYR A 42 3.13 -13.34 13.45
C TYR A 42 3.21 -13.53 14.97
N VAL A 43 3.18 -12.41 15.68
CA VAL A 43 2.82 -12.33 17.10
C VAL A 43 1.59 -11.43 17.22
N ARG A 44 0.82 -11.57 18.30
CA ARG A 44 -0.35 -10.71 18.54
C ARG A 44 -0.32 -10.10 19.93
N SER A 45 -0.90 -8.92 20.03
CA SER A 45 -1.11 -8.19 21.27
C SER A 45 -2.59 -7.91 21.48
N ARG A 46 -3.05 -7.99 22.74
CA ARG A 46 -4.42 -7.68 23.17
C ARG A 46 -4.48 -6.54 24.18
N ASP A 47 -3.37 -5.82 24.35
CA ASP A 47 -3.17 -4.77 25.35
C ASP A 47 -2.50 -3.53 24.72
N ALA A 48 -2.90 -3.21 23.49
CA ALA A 48 -2.41 -2.08 22.70
C ALA A 48 -0.90 -2.11 22.41
N GLY A 49 -0.31 -3.31 22.27
CA GLY A 49 1.10 -3.49 21.88
C GLY A 49 2.08 -3.57 23.05
N GLN A 50 1.60 -3.60 24.30
CA GLN A 50 2.46 -3.65 25.49
C GLN A 50 3.08 -5.04 25.68
N THR A 51 2.29 -6.09 25.48
CA THR A 51 2.78 -7.48 25.50
C THR A 51 2.39 -8.23 24.24
N TRP A 52 3.17 -9.25 23.92
CA TRP A 52 3.05 -10.03 22.69
C TRP A 52 2.97 -11.51 23.00
N SER A 53 2.15 -12.23 22.24
CA SER A 53 2.04 -13.68 22.31
C SER A 53 3.34 -14.38 21.91
N SER A 54 3.40 -15.68 22.14
CA SER A 54 4.39 -16.53 21.45
C SER A 54 4.24 -16.44 19.92
N LEU A 55 5.34 -16.73 19.23
CA LEU A 55 5.40 -16.77 17.77
C LEU A 55 4.45 -17.83 17.20
N THR A 56 3.71 -17.45 16.17
CA THR A 56 2.90 -18.36 15.35
C THR A 56 3.50 -18.43 13.95
N ASP A 57 3.84 -19.64 13.49
CA ASP A 57 4.30 -19.90 12.12
C ASP A 57 3.10 -20.36 11.27
N LEU A 58 2.81 -19.61 10.21
CA LEU A 58 1.70 -19.86 9.29
C LEU A 58 2.15 -20.49 7.96
N THR A 59 3.45 -20.72 7.77
CA THR A 59 4.01 -21.04 6.45
C THR A 59 3.34 -22.26 5.81
N GLU A 60 3.31 -23.38 6.54
CA GLU A 60 2.73 -24.64 6.03
C GLU A 60 1.20 -24.55 5.95
N GLN A 61 0.56 -23.81 6.86
CA GLN A 61 -0.89 -23.68 6.89
C GLN A 61 -1.44 -22.85 5.72
N VAL A 62 -0.71 -21.81 5.31
CA VAL A 62 -1.22 -20.79 4.37
C VAL A 62 -0.63 -20.95 2.97
N ILE A 63 0.65 -21.32 2.87
CA ILE A 63 1.36 -21.48 1.59
C ILE A 63 1.43 -22.96 1.19
N GLY A 64 1.75 -23.83 2.17
CA GLY A 64 1.76 -25.28 1.99
C GLY A 64 2.63 -25.74 0.83
N GLU A 65 2.07 -26.59 -0.04
CA GLU A 65 2.78 -27.21 -1.16
C GLU A 65 3.33 -26.21 -2.19
N GLU A 66 2.72 -25.03 -2.35
CA GLU A 66 3.20 -23.99 -3.28
C GLU A 66 4.55 -23.39 -2.85
N LEU A 67 4.98 -23.61 -1.59
CA LEU A 67 6.24 -23.08 -1.07
C LEU A 67 7.45 -23.56 -1.89
N LYS A 68 7.38 -24.75 -2.50
CA LYS A 68 8.44 -25.31 -3.36
C LYS A 68 8.63 -24.55 -4.67
N ASP A 69 7.60 -23.82 -5.09
CA ASP A 69 7.59 -23.01 -6.30
C ASP A 69 7.96 -21.55 -5.98
N TRP A 70 8.22 -21.21 -4.72
CA TRP A 70 8.68 -19.88 -4.32
C TRP A 70 10.13 -19.95 -3.89
N ALA A 71 11.02 -19.21 -4.53
CA ALA A 71 12.41 -19.12 -4.10
C ALA A 71 12.51 -18.49 -2.69
N THR A 72 11.78 -17.40 -2.48
CA THR A 72 11.57 -16.75 -1.17
C THR A 72 10.31 -15.87 -1.29
N PHE A 73 9.84 -15.33 -0.19
CA PHE A 73 8.72 -14.39 -0.16
C PHE A 73 8.86 -13.43 1.02
N ALA A 74 8.06 -12.36 1.02
CA ALA A 74 7.90 -11.53 2.20
C ALA A 74 6.51 -10.88 2.31
N VAL A 75 6.22 -10.33 3.49
CA VAL A 75 5.06 -9.45 3.73
C VAL A 75 5.49 -7.97 3.68
N GLY A 76 4.56 -7.09 3.33
CA GLY A 76 4.72 -5.64 3.24
C GLY A 76 6.05 -5.22 2.60
N PRO A 77 6.91 -4.46 3.31
CA PRO A 77 6.75 -3.99 4.69
C PRO A 77 5.78 -2.80 4.84
N GLY A 78 5.54 -2.39 6.10
CA GLY A 78 4.56 -1.36 6.49
C GLY A 78 3.22 -1.99 6.87
N HIS A 79 2.08 -1.30 6.83
CA HIS A 79 0.84 -1.83 7.43
C HIS A 79 0.02 -2.78 6.54
N GLY A 80 -0.77 -3.64 7.18
CA GLY A 80 -1.93 -4.32 6.61
C GLY A 80 -3.23 -3.57 6.92
N VAL A 81 -4.33 -3.98 6.30
CA VAL A 81 -5.63 -3.28 6.42
C VAL A 81 -6.74 -4.21 6.90
N GLN A 82 -7.69 -3.67 7.66
CA GLN A 82 -8.99 -4.30 7.87
C GLN A 82 -10.01 -3.62 6.96
N LEU A 83 -10.61 -4.38 6.05
CA LEU A 83 -11.63 -3.91 5.13
C LEU A 83 -12.94 -3.60 5.87
N SER A 84 -13.83 -2.86 5.20
CA SER A 84 -15.19 -2.58 5.65
C SER A 84 -16.01 -3.86 5.89
N SER A 85 -15.72 -4.94 5.16
CA SER A 85 -16.30 -6.27 5.37
C SER A 85 -15.84 -6.97 6.66
N GLY A 86 -14.80 -6.44 7.32
CA GLY A 86 -14.15 -7.06 8.48
C GLY A 86 -12.97 -7.97 8.13
N ARG A 87 -12.78 -8.31 6.85
CA ARG A 87 -11.62 -9.08 6.36
C ARG A 87 -10.32 -8.35 6.71
N LEU A 88 -9.35 -9.09 7.27
CA LEU A 88 -7.98 -8.62 7.42
C LEU A 88 -7.19 -8.95 6.16
N VAL A 89 -6.36 -8.03 5.68
CA VAL A 89 -5.53 -8.19 4.49
C VAL A 89 -4.09 -7.76 4.79
N ILE A 90 -3.14 -8.64 4.49
CA ILE A 90 -1.70 -8.42 4.65
C ILE A 90 -1.06 -8.42 3.25
N PRO A 91 -0.51 -7.29 2.77
CA PRO A 91 0.19 -7.25 1.50
C PRO A 91 1.46 -8.12 1.57
N ALA A 92 1.79 -8.78 0.45
CA ALA A 92 2.93 -9.67 0.35
C ALA A 92 3.48 -9.73 -1.08
N TYR A 93 4.62 -10.38 -1.26
CA TYR A 93 5.18 -10.73 -2.56
C TYR A 93 5.99 -12.01 -2.48
N ALA A 94 6.04 -12.76 -3.58
CA ALA A 94 6.80 -13.99 -3.73
C ALA A 94 7.70 -13.93 -4.97
N PHE A 95 8.87 -14.55 -4.86
CA PHE A 95 9.75 -14.83 -6.00
C PHE A 95 9.37 -16.18 -6.58
N HIS A 96 8.39 -16.18 -7.49
CA HIS A 96 7.81 -17.38 -8.08
C HIS A 96 8.73 -18.00 -9.13
N ILE A 97 9.00 -19.30 -9.02
CA ILE A 97 9.85 -20.10 -9.89
C ILE A 97 8.96 -20.70 -10.98
N THR A 98 9.04 -20.13 -12.18
CA THR A 98 8.18 -20.54 -13.31
C THR A 98 8.71 -21.76 -14.07
N ALA A 99 10.00 -22.07 -13.92
CA ALA A 99 10.63 -23.22 -14.56
C ALA A 99 11.88 -23.70 -13.80
N ARG A 100 12.23 -24.98 -14.00
CA ARG A 100 13.44 -25.61 -13.45
C ARG A 100 14.14 -26.44 -14.53
N CYS A 101 15.47 -26.39 -14.55
CA CYS A 101 16.32 -27.27 -15.36
C CYS A 101 17.20 -28.09 -14.40
N CYS A 102 17.21 -29.42 -14.56
CA CYS A 102 17.95 -30.31 -13.65
C CYS A 102 17.66 -30.03 -12.15
N ARG A 103 16.40 -29.73 -11.81
CA ARG A 103 15.89 -29.35 -10.46
C ARG A 103 16.30 -27.96 -9.94
N LEU A 104 17.15 -27.22 -10.65
CA LEU A 104 17.55 -25.86 -10.27
C LEU A 104 16.82 -24.82 -11.13
N PRO A 105 16.38 -23.69 -10.55
CA PRO A 105 15.88 -22.58 -11.34
C PRO A 105 17.04 -21.78 -11.94
N LEU A 106 16.86 -21.24 -13.14
CA LEU A 106 17.70 -20.13 -13.59
C LEU A 106 17.14 -18.83 -12.99
N PRO A 107 17.98 -17.84 -12.64
CA PRO A 107 17.49 -16.57 -12.08
C PRO A 107 16.46 -15.86 -12.97
N CYS A 108 16.53 -16.01 -14.29
CA CYS A 108 15.55 -15.44 -15.23
C CYS A 108 14.17 -16.11 -15.18
N TRP A 109 14.07 -17.32 -14.61
CA TRP A 109 12.81 -18.04 -14.38
C TRP A 109 12.22 -17.77 -12.99
N THR A 110 12.83 -16.89 -12.21
CA THR A 110 12.28 -16.46 -10.93
C THR A 110 11.70 -15.05 -11.09
N VAL A 111 10.39 -14.92 -10.95
CA VAL A 111 9.64 -13.70 -11.20
C VAL A 111 9.05 -13.19 -9.89
N PRO A 112 9.38 -11.96 -9.45
CA PRO A 112 8.72 -11.37 -8.29
C PRO A 112 7.29 -10.97 -8.64
N GLN A 113 6.33 -11.40 -7.82
CA GLN A 113 4.91 -11.12 -7.96
C GLN A 113 4.31 -10.80 -6.59
N SER A 114 3.63 -9.67 -6.48
CA SER A 114 2.84 -9.30 -5.31
C SER A 114 1.63 -10.22 -5.15
N LEU A 115 1.10 -10.30 -3.94
CA LEU A 115 -0.15 -10.96 -3.57
C LEU A 115 -0.64 -10.40 -2.22
N VAL A 116 -1.70 -10.99 -1.68
CA VAL A 116 -2.12 -10.73 -0.29
C VAL A 116 -2.37 -12.03 0.46
N PHE A 117 -2.17 -12.00 1.77
CA PHE A 117 -2.76 -12.95 2.70
C PHE A 117 -3.99 -12.32 3.36
N TYR A 118 -5.02 -13.12 3.67
CA TYR A 118 -6.24 -12.58 4.26
C TYR A 118 -6.88 -13.50 5.30
N SER A 119 -7.75 -12.93 6.13
CA SER A 119 -8.55 -13.65 7.13
C SER A 119 -9.95 -13.06 7.25
N ASP A 120 -10.96 -13.92 7.14
CA ASP A 120 -12.39 -13.55 7.25
C ASP A 120 -12.98 -13.75 8.66
N ASN A 121 -12.19 -14.29 9.60
CA ASN A 121 -12.68 -14.72 10.92
C ASN A 121 -11.89 -14.10 12.07
N GLY A 122 -11.42 -12.86 11.89
CA GLY A 122 -10.70 -12.11 12.91
C GLY A 122 -9.30 -12.67 13.21
N GLY A 123 -8.62 -13.21 12.19
CA GLY A 123 -7.26 -13.72 12.31
C GLY A 123 -7.14 -15.14 12.88
N GLN A 124 -8.23 -15.92 12.95
CA GLN A 124 -8.19 -17.32 13.42
C GLN A 124 -7.67 -18.28 12.35
N ARG A 125 -8.05 -18.06 11.09
CA ARG A 125 -7.52 -18.78 9.92
C ARG A 125 -7.11 -17.78 8.86
N TRP A 126 -6.03 -18.12 8.16
CA TRP A 126 -5.44 -17.29 7.13
C TRP A 126 -5.43 -18.04 5.81
N HIS A 127 -5.59 -17.29 4.74
CA HIS A 127 -5.64 -17.75 3.37
C HIS A 127 -4.74 -16.87 2.50
N LYS A 128 -4.47 -17.33 1.28
CA LYS A 128 -3.63 -16.65 0.29
C LYS A 128 -4.49 -16.29 -0.91
N GLY A 129 -4.34 -15.07 -1.44
CA GLY A 129 -4.88 -14.68 -2.74
C GLY A 129 -3.98 -15.13 -3.90
N GLU A 130 -4.43 -14.95 -5.14
CA GLU A 130 -3.61 -15.28 -6.31
C GLU A 130 -2.41 -14.33 -6.46
N LEU A 131 -1.34 -14.83 -7.10
CA LEU A 131 -0.21 -13.98 -7.48
C LEU A 131 -0.68 -12.96 -8.53
N ILE A 132 -0.26 -11.71 -8.39
CA ILE A 132 -0.56 -10.67 -9.37
C ILE A 132 0.31 -10.90 -10.62
N GLU A 133 -0.31 -11.31 -11.72
CA GLU A 133 0.36 -11.62 -12.98
C GLU A 133 0.46 -10.41 -13.93
N GLY A 134 1.16 -10.57 -15.06
CA GLY A 134 1.27 -9.53 -16.10
C GLY A 134 2.40 -8.52 -15.92
N MET A 135 2.92 -8.34 -14.69
CA MET A 135 4.06 -7.45 -14.43
C MET A 135 4.91 -7.93 -13.24
N LYS A 136 6.23 -7.69 -13.30
CA LYS A 136 7.14 -7.89 -12.15
C LYS A 136 6.80 -6.89 -11.04
N THR A 137 6.37 -7.39 -9.90
CA THR A 137 5.93 -6.60 -8.75
C THR A 137 6.56 -7.15 -7.46
N GLY A 138 6.98 -6.25 -6.58
CA GLY A 138 7.68 -6.59 -5.33
C GLY A 138 6.91 -6.10 -4.10
N GLU A 139 7.61 -5.45 -3.18
CA GLU A 139 7.03 -4.81 -2.00
C GLU A 139 5.82 -3.95 -2.39
N CYS A 140 4.69 -4.18 -1.73
CA CYS A 140 3.44 -3.52 -2.01
C CYS A 140 2.69 -3.13 -0.73
N GLN A 141 1.73 -2.23 -0.87
CA GLN A 141 0.71 -1.94 0.12
C GLN A 141 -0.66 -1.89 -0.54
N VAL A 142 -1.69 -2.08 0.27
CA VAL A 142 -3.09 -2.12 -0.18
C VAL A 142 -3.95 -1.14 0.60
N ALA A 143 -4.97 -0.60 -0.05
CA ALA A 143 -5.95 0.29 0.57
C ALA A 143 -7.35 0.02 0.00
N GLU A 144 -8.38 0.05 0.84
CA GLU A 144 -9.77 -0.09 0.40
C GLU A 144 -10.30 1.24 -0.13
N VAL A 145 -10.71 1.27 -1.39
CA VAL A 145 -11.34 2.42 -2.02
C VAL A 145 -12.86 2.27 -1.92
N ALA A 146 -13.49 3.14 -1.14
CA ALA A 146 -14.93 3.17 -1.00
C ALA A 146 -15.57 3.81 -2.24
N CYS A 147 -16.56 3.13 -2.82
CA CYS A 147 -17.31 3.59 -3.98
C CYS A 147 -18.71 4.07 -3.59
N GLN A 148 -19.24 5.02 -4.33
CA GLN A 148 -20.62 5.49 -4.19
C GLN A 148 -21.58 4.46 -4.79
N ALA A 149 -22.50 3.94 -3.98
CA ALA A 149 -23.55 3.01 -4.40
C ALA A 149 -23.03 1.75 -5.13
N CYS A 150 -21.80 1.32 -4.84
CA CYS A 150 -21.14 0.14 -5.39
C CYS A 150 -20.25 -0.49 -4.33
N ASP A 151 -19.89 -1.76 -4.51
CA ASP A 151 -18.93 -2.43 -3.64
C ASP A 151 -17.56 -1.74 -3.66
N PRO A 152 -16.85 -1.71 -2.53
CA PRO A 152 -15.51 -1.15 -2.45
C PRO A 152 -14.52 -1.97 -3.30
N VAL A 153 -13.47 -1.30 -3.76
CA VAL A 153 -12.39 -1.90 -4.55
C VAL A 153 -11.12 -1.92 -3.72
N LEU A 154 -10.42 -3.06 -3.67
CA LEU A 154 -9.10 -3.12 -3.05
C LEU A 154 -8.05 -2.65 -4.06
N TYR A 155 -7.40 -1.54 -3.75
CA TYR A 155 -6.29 -0.97 -4.53
C TYR A 155 -4.96 -1.51 -4.01
N CYS A 156 -4.11 -2.00 -4.90
CA CYS A 156 -2.74 -2.43 -4.59
C CYS A 156 -1.74 -1.53 -5.30
N ASN A 157 -0.77 -0.97 -4.57
CA ASN A 157 0.37 -0.22 -5.11
C ASN A 157 1.65 -1.02 -4.88
N ALA A 158 2.35 -1.38 -5.96
CA ALA A 158 3.53 -2.24 -5.89
C ALA A 158 4.78 -1.60 -6.48
N ARG A 159 5.92 -1.91 -5.87
CA ARG A 159 7.26 -1.59 -6.36
C ARG A 159 7.53 -2.37 -7.63
N THR A 160 8.15 -1.69 -8.61
CA THR A 160 8.52 -2.32 -9.88
C THR A 160 9.96 -1.99 -10.26
N PRO A 161 10.58 -2.74 -11.19
CA PRO A 161 11.83 -2.32 -11.81
C PRO A 161 11.62 -1.24 -12.91
N CYS A 162 10.38 -0.84 -13.23
CA CYS A 162 9.99 -0.10 -14.43
C CYS A 162 9.97 1.44 -14.27
N ARG A 163 10.79 2.02 -13.38
CA ARG A 163 10.90 3.49 -13.14
C ARG A 163 9.60 4.19 -12.71
N CYS A 164 8.54 3.43 -12.46
CA CYS A 164 7.26 3.90 -11.91
C CYS A 164 6.59 2.79 -11.10
N ARG A 165 5.59 3.15 -10.29
CA ARG A 165 4.79 2.18 -9.53
C ARG A 165 3.87 1.37 -10.43
N ALA A 166 3.47 0.18 -9.97
CA ALA A 166 2.34 -0.55 -10.53
C ALA A 166 1.11 -0.37 -9.64
N ALA A 167 -0.06 -0.24 -10.26
CA ALA A 167 -1.34 -0.36 -9.58
C ALA A 167 -2.10 -1.59 -10.08
N ALA A 168 -2.78 -2.27 -9.18
CA ALA A 168 -3.71 -3.34 -9.51
C ALA A 168 -4.98 -3.20 -8.66
N LEU A 169 -6.12 -3.55 -9.25
CA LEU A 169 -7.43 -3.44 -8.60
C LEU A 169 -8.01 -4.83 -8.36
N SER A 170 -8.69 -5.01 -7.24
CA SER A 170 -9.43 -6.23 -6.92
C SER A 170 -10.86 -5.88 -6.51
N THR A 171 -11.82 -6.56 -7.13
CA THR A 171 -13.26 -6.44 -6.84
C THR A 171 -13.79 -7.59 -5.97
N ASP A 172 -12.92 -8.53 -5.62
CA ASP A 172 -13.23 -9.71 -4.79
C ASP A 172 -12.46 -9.71 -3.46
N GLN A 173 -12.10 -8.51 -2.98
CA GLN A 173 -11.45 -8.27 -1.70
C GLN A 173 -10.08 -8.99 -1.57
N GLY A 174 -9.32 -9.02 -2.67
CA GLY A 174 -7.95 -9.52 -2.73
C GLY A 174 -7.80 -11.00 -3.04
N LEU A 175 -8.86 -11.69 -3.49
CA LEU A 175 -8.71 -13.07 -3.98
C LEU A 175 -7.98 -13.07 -5.32
N THR A 176 -8.38 -12.19 -6.23
CA THR A 176 -7.72 -11.96 -7.52
C THR A 176 -7.54 -10.47 -7.76
N PHE A 177 -6.53 -10.12 -8.55
CA PHE A 177 -6.31 -8.75 -9.01
C PHE A 177 -6.32 -8.71 -10.53
N GLU A 178 -6.84 -7.62 -11.08
CA GLU A 178 -6.70 -7.30 -12.49
C GLU A 178 -5.22 -7.13 -12.88
N SER A 179 -4.91 -7.25 -14.18
CA SER A 179 -3.55 -7.04 -14.68
C SER A 179 -3.03 -5.65 -14.30
N PRO A 180 -1.84 -5.53 -13.70
CA PRO A 180 -1.33 -4.24 -13.23
C PRO A 180 -1.11 -3.23 -14.35
N SER A 181 -1.43 -1.97 -14.08
CA SER A 181 -1.08 -0.83 -14.93
C SER A 181 0.08 -0.03 -14.33
N SER A 182 0.85 0.64 -15.20
CA SER A 182 1.97 1.50 -14.78
C SER A 182 1.48 2.89 -14.39
N CYS A 183 1.71 3.31 -13.14
CA CYS A 183 1.40 4.64 -12.63
C CYS A 183 2.54 5.63 -12.92
N LYS A 184 2.53 6.23 -14.11
CA LYS A 184 3.62 7.13 -14.59
C LYS A 184 3.86 8.36 -13.69
N GLN A 185 2.84 8.76 -12.94
CA GLN A 185 2.83 9.89 -12.01
C GLN A 185 3.60 9.58 -10.73
N LEU A 186 3.69 8.30 -10.36
CA LEU A 186 4.43 7.84 -9.19
C LEU A 186 5.76 7.24 -9.66
N CYS A 187 6.81 8.05 -9.62
CA CYS A 187 8.14 7.62 -10.08
C CYS A 187 8.80 6.63 -9.14
N GLU A 188 9.76 5.87 -9.69
CA GLU A 188 10.52 4.85 -8.98
C GLU A 188 12.03 5.02 -9.30
N PRO A 189 12.93 5.08 -8.31
CA PRO A 189 14.37 5.12 -8.55
C PRO A 189 14.87 3.82 -9.21
N PRO A 190 16.09 3.78 -9.80
CA PRO A 190 16.59 2.63 -10.57
C PRO A 190 16.55 1.29 -9.83
N HIS A 191 16.78 1.32 -8.52
CA HIS A 191 16.76 0.13 -7.67
C HIS A 191 15.44 -0.02 -6.91
N GLY A 192 14.44 0.80 -7.20
CA GLY A 192 13.18 0.91 -6.49
C GLY A 192 13.31 1.32 -5.02
N CYS A 193 12.17 1.58 -4.41
CA CYS A 193 11.98 1.86 -3.00
C CYS A 193 10.59 1.35 -2.58
N GLN A 194 10.43 0.95 -1.33
CA GLN A 194 9.09 0.79 -0.79
C GLN A 194 8.43 2.17 -0.65
N GLY A 195 7.10 2.20 -0.79
CA GLY A 195 6.27 3.37 -0.53
C GLY A 195 4.99 2.93 0.15
N SER A 196 4.26 3.87 0.75
CA SER A 196 3.06 3.57 1.54
C SER A 196 1.82 4.22 0.97
N VAL A 197 0.69 3.53 1.01
CA VAL A 197 -0.62 4.03 0.57
C VAL A 197 -1.66 3.84 1.66
N VAL A 198 -2.49 4.86 1.89
CA VAL A 198 -3.67 4.78 2.78
C VAL A 198 -4.90 5.37 2.08
N SER A 199 -6.07 4.88 2.46
CA SER A 199 -7.37 5.43 2.05
C SER A 199 -8.00 6.21 3.19
N PHE A 200 -8.68 7.30 2.87
CA PHE A 200 -9.43 8.10 3.84
C PHE A 200 -10.64 8.76 3.19
N THR A 201 -11.66 9.04 3.98
CA THR A 201 -12.85 9.79 3.53
C THR A 201 -12.68 11.25 3.92
N PRO A 202 -12.71 12.21 2.97
CA PRO A 202 -12.69 13.63 3.30
C PRO A 202 -13.91 14.01 4.15
N THR A 203 -13.73 14.90 5.12
CA THR A 203 -14.84 15.41 5.94
C THR A 203 -15.72 16.34 5.10
N THR A 204 -17.04 16.36 5.31
CA THR A 204 -18.02 17.10 4.48
C THR A 204 -17.66 18.57 4.26
N GLY A 205 -17.08 19.27 5.25
CA GLY A 205 -16.63 20.66 5.08
C GLY A 205 -15.44 20.87 4.13
N LEU A 206 -14.70 19.80 3.78
CA LEU A 206 -13.63 19.82 2.78
C LEU A 206 -14.16 19.62 1.35
N LEU A 207 -15.35 19.04 1.19
CA LEU A 207 -16.00 18.87 -0.12
C LEU A 207 -16.64 20.18 -0.61
N GLU A 208 -17.10 21.04 0.31
CA GLU A 208 -17.71 22.34 -0.01
C GLU A 208 -16.68 23.40 -0.48
N ALA A 209 -15.40 23.26 -0.11
CA ALA A 209 -14.34 24.18 -0.55
C ALA A 209 -13.86 23.93 -2.00
N ASP A 210 -14.07 22.72 -2.54
CA ASP A 210 -13.71 22.33 -3.91
C ASP A 210 -14.94 22.36 -4.87
N GLY A 211 -16.13 22.75 -4.38
CA GLY A 211 -17.40 22.73 -5.11
C GLY A 211 -18.04 24.11 -5.29
N ALA A 212 -17.37 25.02 -5.99
CA ALA A 212 -17.99 26.25 -6.52
C ALA A 212 -18.20 26.12 -8.03
N GLU A 213 -19.09 25.22 -8.43
CA GLU A 213 -19.88 25.40 -9.66
C GLU A 213 -21.34 25.57 -9.21
N GLU A 214 -21.91 26.75 -9.48
CA GLU A 214 -23.30 27.05 -9.18
C GLU A 214 -24.24 26.07 -9.92
N PRO A 215 -25.29 25.55 -9.25
CA PRO A 215 -26.30 24.76 -9.93
C PRO A 215 -27.30 25.71 -10.59
N ASP A 216 -27.05 26.08 -11.85
CA ASP A 216 -28.09 26.68 -12.67
C ASP A 216 -29.02 25.59 -13.23
N THR A 217 -30.30 25.77 -12.89
CA THR A 217 -31.54 25.18 -13.43
C THR A 217 -32.05 23.81 -12.92
N PRO A 218 -33.38 23.69 -12.70
CA PRO A 218 -33.98 22.72 -11.79
C PRO A 218 -34.39 21.41 -12.45
N ALA A 219 -34.61 20.42 -11.59
CA ALA A 219 -35.13 19.08 -11.80
C ALA A 219 -36.00 18.91 -13.06
N HIS A 220 -35.53 18.09 -13.98
CA HIS A 220 -36.37 17.37 -14.93
C HIS A 220 -36.12 15.88 -14.79
N GLU A 221 -37.22 15.15 -14.53
CA GLU A 221 -37.34 13.71 -14.61
C GLU A 221 -36.61 13.17 -15.86
N MET A 222 -35.69 12.24 -15.68
CA MET A 222 -35.13 11.49 -16.80
C MET A 222 -35.59 10.04 -16.69
N THR A 223 -36.73 9.82 -17.33
CA THR A 223 -37.35 8.54 -17.63
C THR A 223 -36.39 7.62 -18.36
N CYS A 224 -36.38 6.35 -17.95
CA CYS A 224 -35.65 5.27 -18.57
C CYS A 224 -36.02 5.13 -20.06
N LEU A 225 -35.04 5.19 -20.96
CA LEU A 225 -35.16 4.62 -22.30
C LEU A 225 -33.90 3.83 -22.64
N LEU A 226 -34.07 2.50 -22.68
CA LEU A 226 -33.15 1.55 -23.26
C LEU A 226 -33.22 1.65 -24.78
N ASN A 227 -32.06 1.74 -25.46
CA ASN A 227 -31.75 1.04 -26.72
C ASN A 227 -30.35 1.44 -27.24
N GLY A 228 -29.57 0.45 -27.71
CA GLY A 228 -28.50 0.67 -28.69
C GLY A 228 -27.07 0.26 -28.31
N GLU A 229 -26.81 -1.04 -28.31
CA GLU A 229 -25.61 -1.79 -28.77
C GLU A 229 -24.17 -1.24 -28.65
N ASN A 230 -23.32 -2.08 -28.03
CA ASN A 230 -21.86 -2.25 -28.19
C ASN A 230 -20.90 -1.12 -27.75
N ALA A 231 -20.72 -0.99 -26.44
CA ALA A 231 -19.45 -0.66 -25.80
C ALA A 231 -19.35 -1.39 -24.44
N PRO A 232 -18.18 -1.92 -24.01
CA PRO A 232 -18.08 -2.46 -22.66
C PRO A 232 -18.35 -1.31 -21.68
N SER A 233 -19.41 -1.45 -20.89
CA SER A 233 -19.85 -0.47 -19.92
C SER A 233 -18.81 -0.38 -18.80
N ALA A 234 -17.82 0.49 -18.96
CA ALA A 234 -17.12 1.06 -17.83
C ALA A 234 -18.13 1.90 -17.05
N ILE A 235 -18.86 1.29 -16.12
CA ILE A 235 -19.59 2.02 -15.11
C ILE A 235 -18.55 2.90 -14.44
N ARG A 236 -18.64 4.22 -14.68
CA ARG A 236 -17.74 5.20 -14.10
C ARG A 236 -18.04 5.23 -12.61
N ARG A 237 -17.31 4.42 -11.83
CA ARG A 237 -17.47 4.34 -10.38
C ARG A 237 -17.05 5.69 -9.78
N SER A 238 -18.01 6.38 -9.17
CA SER A 238 -17.72 7.52 -8.31
C SER A 238 -17.17 7.00 -6.98
N THR A 239 -16.10 7.60 -6.47
CA THR A 239 -15.45 7.20 -5.22
C THR A 239 -15.76 8.20 -4.11
N VAL A 240 -16.01 7.69 -2.90
CA VAL A 240 -16.22 8.54 -1.71
C VAL A 240 -14.97 8.69 -0.86
N SER A 241 -13.98 7.81 -1.03
CA SER A 241 -12.66 7.92 -0.39
C SER A 241 -11.59 8.42 -1.37
N TRP A 242 -10.54 9.01 -0.84
CA TRP A 242 -9.33 9.43 -1.54
C TRP A 242 -8.13 8.57 -1.11
N LEU A 243 -7.05 8.58 -1.89
CA LEU A 243 -5.80 7.93 -1.55
C LEU A 243 -4.71 8.93 -1.24
N LEU A 244 -3.92 8.64 -0.20
CA LEU A 244 -2.66 9.30 0.09
C LEU A 244 -1.50 8.32 -0.10
N TYR A 245 -0.40 8.78 -0.70
CA TYR A 245 0.78 7.95 -0.95
C TYR A 245 2.07 8.67 -0.56
N SER A 246 3.00 7.97 0.11
CA SER A 246 4.32 8.50 0.48
C SER A 246 5.44 7.75 -0.22
N HIS A 247 6.38 8.49 -0.83
CA HIS A 247 7.54 7.92 -1.53
C HIS A 247 8.59 8.99 -1.89
N PRO A 248 9.88 8.63 -2.02
CA PRO A 248 10.90 9.52 -2.58
C PRO A 248 10.51 10.09 -3.95
N MET A 249 10.70 11.39 -4.17
CA MET A 249 10.26 12.08 -5.39
C MET A 249 11.30 12.06 -6.52
N ASP A 250 12.57 11.81 -6.20
CA ASP A 250 13.63 11.81 -7.21
C ASP A 250 13.66 10.51 -8.03
N LYS A 251 13.77 10.65 -9.36
CA LYS A 251 13.73 9.51 -10.31
C LYS A 251 15.00 8.67 -10.32
N ARG A 252 16.05 9.09 -9.62
CA ARG A 252 17.41 8.52 -9.66
C ARG A 252 17.90 8.09 -8.29
N LYS A 253 17.50 8.79 -7.23
CA LYS A 253 17.97 8.60 -5.86
C LYS A 253 16.79 8.51 -4.89
N ARG A 254 17.01 7.88 -3.75
CA ARG A 254 16.05 7.89 -2.64
C ARG A 254 16.28 9.16 -1.81
N VAL A 255 15.70 10.26 -2.27
CA VAL A 255 15.75 11.58 -1.64
C VAL A 255 14.41 12.28 -1.81
N ASP A 256 14.17 13.25 -0.94
CA ASP A 256 13.01 14.15 -0.95
C ASP A 256 11.68 13.39 -0.85
N LEU A 257 11.25 13.11 0.38
CA LEU A 257 10.04 12.33 0.65
C LEU A 257 8.82 13.19 0.32
N GLY A 258 8.02 12.73 -0.64
CA GLY A 258 6.80 13.39 -1.09
C GLY A 258 5.54 12.70 -0.59
N ILE A 259 4.48 13.49 -0.42
CA ILE A 259 3.12 13.03 -0.17
C ILE A 259 2.25 13.35 -1.38
N TYR A 260 1.74 12.32 -2.02
CA TYR A 260 0.89 12.38 -3.20
C TYR A 260 -0.57 12.18 -2.78
N LEU A 261 -1.48 12.92 -3.41
CA LEU A 261 -2.92 12.80 -3.22
C LEU A 261 -3.58 12.35 -4.52
N ASN A 262 -4.56 11.45 -4.42
CA ASN A 262 -5.44 11.09 -5.52
C ASN A 262 -6.89 11.15 -5.07
N ARG A 263 -7.63 12.15 -5.59
CA ARG A 263 -9.06 12.37 -5.33
C ARG A 263 -9.98 11.49 -6.18
N SER A 264 -9.45 10.75 -7.14
CA SER A 264 -10.16 9.77 -7.97
C SER A 264 -9.36 8.45 -8.03
N PRO A 265 -9.30 7.69 -6.93
CA PRO A 265 -8.39 6.55 -6.76
C PRO A 265 -8.41 5.47 -7.84
N LEU A 266 -9.53 5.32 -8.56
CA LEU A 266 -9.69 4.35 -9.64
C LEU A 266 -9.13 4.83 -10.99
N ASN A 267 -8.49 6.00 -11.01
CA ASN A 267 -7.74 6.51 -12.14
C ASN A 267 -6.31 6.83 -11.71
N GLU A 268 -5.37 5.99 -12.10
CA GLU A 268 -3.95 6.14 -11.80
C GLU A 268 -3.31 7.39 -12.43
N ALA A 269 -3.96 8.01 -13.41
CA ALA A 269 -3.45 9.24 -14.01
C ALA A 269 -3.69 10.47 -13.12
N ASN A 270 -4.56 10.36 -12.11
CA ASN A 270 -5.03 11.47 -11.28
C ASN A 270 -4.23 11.67 -9.99
N TRP A 271 -3.06 11.04 -9.86
CA TRP A 271 -2.12 11.41 -8.81
C TRP A 271 -1.61 12.84 -9.03
N GLU A 272 -1.77 13.66 -8.00
CA GLU A 272 -1.42 15.08 -8.03
C GLU A 272 0.08 15.29 -7.78
N HIS A 273 0.55 16.53 -7.99
CA HIS A 273 1.94 16.87 -7.67
C HIS A 273 2.18 16.69 -6.17
N PRO A 274 3.30 16.03 -5.77
CA PRO A 274 3.54 15.73 -4.38
C PRO A 274 3.85 16.98 -3.55
N TRP A 275 3.38 16.95 -2.31
CA TRP A 275 3.81 17.86 -1.26
C TRP A 275 5.11 17.36 -0.61
N LEU A 276 6.14 18.20 -0.48
CA LEU A 276 7.41 17.82 0.13
C LEU A 276 7.27 17.71 1.65
N LEU A 277 7.34 16.48 2.18
CA LEU A 277 7.32 16.24 3.63
C LEU A 277 8.70 16.39 4.26
N TYR A 278 9.74 15.88 3.59
CA TYR A 278 11.12 15.86 4.08
C TYR A 278 12.11 16.07 2.94
N GLU A 279 13.01 17.03 3.09
CA GLU A 279 14.12 17.30 2.15
C GLU A 279 15.38 16.52 2.57
N GLY A 280 16.03 15.84 1.61
CA GLY A 280 17.27 15.09 1.82
C GLY A 280 17.12 13.56 1.71
N PRO A 281 18.13 12.77 2.14
CA PRO A 281 18.10 11.31 2.08
C PRO A 281 16.90 10.71 2.84
N CYS A 282 16.06 9.97 2.12
CA CYS A 282 14.90 9.29 2.66
C CYS A 282 14.66 7.97 1.91
N SER A 283 14.01 6.98 2.53
CA SER A 283 13.79 5.67 1.90
C SER A 283 12.40 5.13 2.24
N TYR A 284 12.29 4.02 2.97
CA TYR A 284 11.00 3.36 3.20
C TYR A 284 10.13 4.26 4.07
N SER A 285 8.81 4.17 3.88
CA SER A 285 7.84 4.95 4.65
C SER A 285 6.58 4.14 4.95
N ASP A 286 5.86 4.49 6.00
CA ASP A 286 4.57 3.92 6.36
C ASP A 286 3.64 5.03 6.87
N LEU A 287 2.48 5.16 6.23
CA LEU A 287 1.44 6.14 6.55
C LEU A 287 0.41 5.52 7.50
N ALA A 288 -0.16 6.36 8.36
CA ALA A 288 -1.33 6.03 9.16
C ALA A 288 -2.31 7.21 9.14
N VAL A 289 -3.60 6.88 8.98
CA VAL A 289 -4.69 7.86 9.11
C VAL A 289 -5.07 7.95 10.59
N LEU A 290 -5.02 9.16 11.15
CA LEU A 290 -5.37 9.46 12.53
C LEU A 290 -6.68 10.23 12.53
N GLN A 291 -7.79 9.50 12.58
CA GLN A 291 -9.13 10.08 12.64
C GLN A 291 -9.80 9.69 13.96
N GLU A 292 -9.67 10.56 14.95
CA GLU A 292 -10.49 10.52 16.16
C GLU A 292 -11.49 11.68 16.07
N ALA A 293 -12.74 11.43 15.69
CA ALA A 293 -13.75 12.48 15.72
C ALA A 293 -13.90 12.99 17.16
N PRO A 294 -13.95 14.32 17.41
CA PRO A 294 -14.15 15.44 16.48
C PRO A 294 -12.85 16.17 16.03
N ALA A 295 -11.68 15.53 16.08
CA ALA A 295 -10.39 16.14 15.72
C ALA A 295 -10.26 16.38 14.20
N PRO A 296 -9.40 17.34 13.78
CA PRO A 296 -9.04 17.50 12.37
C PRO A 296 -8.41 16.22 11.81
N LEU A 297 -8.58 16.01 10.50
CA LEU A 297 -8.00 14.86 9.81
C LEU A 297 -6.47 14.96 9.82
N LEU A 298 -5.82 14.07 10.55
CA LEU A 298 -4.37 14.01 10.72
C LEU A 298 -3.80 12.75 10.06
N PHE A 299 -2.56 12.87 9.61
CA PHE A 299 -1.78 11.75 9.10
C PHE A 299 -0.47 11.66 9.85
N GLY A 300 -0.06 10.44 10.19
CA GLY A 300 1.28 10.12 10.65
C GLY A 300 2.07 9.47 9.53
N CYS A 301 3.34 9.85 9.38
CA CYS A 301 4.27 9.17 8.49
C CYS A 301 5.53 8.79 9.28
N LEU A 302 5.83 7.48 9.30
CA LEU A 302 7.08 6.94 9.80
C LEU A 302 7.99 6.63 8.61
N PHE A 303 9.24 7.09 8.60
CA PHE A 303 10.11 6.90 7.44
C PHE A 303 11.59 6.84 7.77
N GLU A 304 12.34 6.11 6.95
CA GLU A 304 13.80 6.07 6.98
C GLU A 304 14.37 7.39 6.44
N CYS A 305 15.30 8.01 7.18
CA CYS A 305 16.01 9.21 6.74
C CYS A 305 17.42 9.33 7.32
N GLY A 306 18.14 10.37 6.91
CA GLY A 306 19.42 10.73 7.51
C GLY A 306 20.06 11.95 6.87
N VAL A 307 21.28 12.25 7.32
CA VAL A 307 22.09 13.37 6.79
C VAL A 307 22.82 12.94 5.52
N ASN A 308 23.48 11.78 5.55
CA ASN A 308 24.27 11.30 4.40
C ASN A 308 23.60 10.13 3.68
N ARG A 309 22.92 9.26 4.43
CA ARG A 309 22.23 8.06 3.93
C ARG A 309 20.85 7.96 4.53
N ALA A 310 19.91 7.40 3.78
CA ALA A 310 18.54 7.23 4.24
C ALA A 310 18.37 6.22 5.38
N CYS A 311 19.35 5.33 5.63
CA CYS A 311 19.26 4.27 6.63
C CYS A 311 19.95 4.63 7.96
N GLU A 312 20.04 5.92 8.30
CA GLU A 312 20.70 6.38 9.54
C GLU A 312 19.70 6.47 10.70
N GLU A 313 18.47 6.90 10.44
CA GLU A 313 17.44 7.17 11.45
C GLU A 313 16.05 6.75 10.94
N ILE A 314 15.12 6.53 11.86
CA ILE A 314 13.68 6.48 11.57
C ILE A 314 13.03 7.70 12.21
N ALA A 315 12.40 8.54 11.38
CA ALA A 315 11.69 9.74 11.81
C ALA A 315 10.18 9.53 11.76
N PHE A 316 9.47 10.19 12.67
CA PHE A 316 8.01 10.31 12.63
C PHE A 316 7.59 11.78 12.48
N GLN A 317 6.65 12.00 11.58
CA GLN A 317 6.09 13.32 11.31
C GLN A 317 4.56 13.24 11.23
N LEU A 318 3.92 14.14 11.97
CA LEU A 318 2.48 14.40 11.90
C LEU A 318 2.22 15.58 10.98
N PHE A 319 1.17 15.48 10.17
CA PHE A 319 0.67 16.61 9.39
C PHE A 319 -0.85 16.55 9.22
N PRO A 320 -1.54 17.69 9.30
CA PRO A 320 -2.95 17.80 9.00
C PRO A 320 -3.21 17.83 7.49
N PHE A 321 -4.42 17.45 7.08
CA PHE A 321 -4.82 17.44 5.67
C PHE A 321 -4.66 18.83 5.01
N GLU A 322 -4.94 19.90 5.75
CA GLU A 322 -4.91 21.29 5.25
C GLU A 322 -3.54 21.71 4.73
N ASP A 323 -2.45 21.09 5.21
CA ASP A 323 -1.11 21.42 4.73
C ASP A 323 -0.85 20.91 3.31
N LEU A 324 -1.57 19.87 2.87
CA LEU A 324 -1.59 19.41 1.46
C LEU A 324 -2.34 20.37 0.54
N GLN A 325 -3.15 21.27 1.11
CA GLN A 325 -3.89 22.30 0.39
C GLN A 325 -3.12 23.63 0.33
N LYS A 326 -2.42 24.03 1.40
CA LYS A 326 -1.74 25.34 1.51
C LYS A 326 -0.61 25.56 0.51
N ASP A 327 0.19 24.54 0.22
CA ASP A 327 1.28 24.65 -0.78
C ASP A 327 0.76 24.86 -2.22
N ARG A 328 -0.56 24.80 -2.43
CA ARG A 328 -1.22 25.18 -3.69
C ARG A 328 -1.50 26.67 -3.79
N VAL A 329 -1.70 27.34 -2.66
CA VAL A 329 -2.02 28.79 -2.59
C VAL A 329 -0.73 29.62 -2.43
N SER A 330 0.30 29.07 -1.78
CA SER A 330 1.55 29.80 -1.44
C SER A 330 2.66 29.76 -2.49
N CYS A 331 2.37 29.39 -3.75
CA CYS A 331 3.33 29.58 -4.86
C CYS A 331 3.77 31.07 -5.03
N CYS A 332 3.21 32.00 -4.25
CA CYS A 332 3.63 33.40 -4.11
C CYS A 332 4.44 33.78 -2.84
N SER A 333 4.74 32.89 -1.89
CA SER A 333 5.60 33.26 -0.74
C SER A 333 6.21 32.06 0.00
N LEU A 334 7.53 31.87 -0.15
CA LEU A 334 8.31 30.89 0.59
C LEU A 334 8.61 31.38 2.01
N GLU A 335 7.90 30.86 3.01
CA GLU A 335 8.42 30.68 4.36
C GLU A 335 8.11 29.27 4.84
N LYS A 336 9.11 28.38 4.79
CA LYS A 336 9.02 27.00 5.29
C LYS A 336 9.34 26.99 6.79
N GLN A 337 8.32 26.82 7.64
CA GLN A 337 8.55 26.47 9.04
C GLN A 337 8.92 24.98 9.14
N LEU A 338 10.12 24.68 9.68
CA LEU A 338 10.50 23.32 10.04
C LEU A 338 9.57 22.80 11.14
N LYS A 339 8.82 21.75 10.85
CA LYS A 339 7.96 21.06 11.83
C LYS A 339 8.79 20.17 12.76
N PRO A 340 8.40 20.03 14.03
CA PRO A 340 9.12 19.19 14.98
C PRO A 340 9.08 17.72 14.53
N LYS A 341 10.25 17.08 14.52
CA LYS A 341 10.43 15.64 14.24
C LYS A 341 10.64 14.91 15.56
N LEU A 342 9.92 13.81 15.75
CA LEU A 342 10.22 12.86 16.83
C LEU A 342 11.22 11.84 16.28
N LYS A 343 12.36 11.71 16.95
CA LYS A 343 13.43 10.76 16.61
C LYS A 343 13.32 9.52 17.49
N PHE A 344 13.39 8.35 16.88
CA PHE A 344 13.53 7.07 17.57
C PHE A 344 14.98 6.60 17.39
N ASN A 345 15.73 6.46 18.49
CA ASN A 345 17.11 5.97 18.51
C ASN A 345 17.16 4.45 18.73
#